data_AF-A0A934L774-F1
#
_entry.id   AF-A0A934L774-F1
#
_cell.length_a   1.000
_cell.length_b   1.000
_cell.length_c   1.000
_cell.angle_alpha   90.00
_cell.angle_beta   90.00
_cell.angle_gamma   90.00
#
_symmetry.space_group_name_H-M   'P 1'
#
loop_
_entity.id
_entity.type
_entity.pdbx_description
1 polymer ?
#
loop_
_entity_poly.entity_id
_entity_poly.type
_entity_poly.pdbx_seq_one_letter_code
_entity_poly.pdbx_strand_id
1 'polypeptide(L)'
;MEEGRNGDDSPLNPTQDSIQEILHKVIIAHQQALALLQQTETAYGRLVPHQLLNLLEAKSIVDVKLGDQVERKMTIMFTDIRDFTPLSESMTPAENFEFINSYLSQMEPVLSRHRGIIDKYIGDAIMALFEHGADDAVSGAIAMLERLSYYNAGRVRAGYSPISIGIGLNTGMVMIGTVGGINRMDSTVIGDAVNLTARLEEATKTYHAPLIISQNTLYDLDDPGKYDIRFLDRIRVKGKSQPLSIYEVFDNNAEELRSSKRQSLASFEKAVAYYHLKDIAKAVPLFKQCIDISPEDFPSLIYLERCYEYQATGQHLGTGELQTELAWKEEQHTGLPEIDKAHRKLMERINTLTAQIDQDACGNFADIFPFLSQHNRQLFPVEEEMMREHDYPFAEGHAQEHKRFIENLAELEMKAKNSTEDPRYLAYRTELLLLDWFASHANKADRHFARSLQSNKPRQN
;
A
#
# COMPACT_ATOMS: atom_id res chain seq x y z
N MET A 1 -41.69 57.77 67.48
CA MET A 1 -42.91 56.97 67.34
C MET A 1 -42.98 56.58 65.88
N GLU A 2 -42.91 55.28 65.65
CA GLU A 2 -42.98 54.61 64.35
C GLU A 2 -44.25 54.99 63.60
N GLU A 3 -44.19 55.03 62.26
CA GLU A 3 -45.16 54.29 61.44
C GLU A 3 -44.54 54.03 60.04
N GLY A 4 -44.58 52.76 59.65
CA GLY A 4 -43.70 52.15 58.66
C GLY A 4 -44.04 52.46 57.20
N ARG A 5 -42.97 52.62 56.41
CA ARG A 5 -43.00 52.38 54.97
C ARG A 5 -42.98 50.87 54.73
N ASN A 6 -44.15 50.26 54.58
CA ASN A 6 -44.25 48.98 53.87
C ASN A 6 -44.13 49.28 52.38
N GLY A 7 -42.89 49.24 51.87
CA GLY A 7 -42.64 49.06 50.44
C GLY A 7 -43.10 47.66 50.06
N ASP A 8 -44.16 47.60 49.28
CA ASP A 8 -44.63 46.39 48.62
C ASP A 8 -43.63 46.00 47.52
N ASP A 9 -42.54 45.32 47.91
CA ASP A 9 -41.66 44.59 46.99
C ASP A 9 -42.32 43.25 46.64
N SER A 10 -43.49 43.31 45.99
CA SER A 10 -44.07 42.16 45.30
C SER A 10 -43.30 41.93 44.00
N PRO A 11 -42.68 40.76 43.76
CA PRO A 11 -41.98 40.50 42.51
C PRO A 11 -42.99 40.60 41.37
N LEU A 12 -42.77 41.55 40.46
CA LEU A 12 -43.52 41.69 39.21
C LEU A 12 -43.49 40.34 38.47
N ASN A 13 -44.55 39.55 38.59
CA ASN A 13 -44.69 38.31 37.84
C ASN A 13 -44.79 38.66 36.35
N PRO A 14 -43.88 38.17 35.49
CA PRO A 14 -43.89 38.49 34.08
C PRO A 14 -45.22 38.06 33.46
N THR A 15 -45.83 38.94 32.66
CA THR A 15 -47.07 38.63 31.93
C THR A 15 -46.83 37.47 30.96
N GLN A 16 -47.86 36.66 30.69
CA GLN A 16 -47.75 35.50 29.80
C GLN A 16 -47.21 35.85 28.41
N ASP A 17 -47.54 37.05 27.90
CA ASP A 17 -47.00 37.60 26.64
C ASP A 17 -45.50 37.92 26.73
N SER A 18 -45.02 38.46 27.86
CA SER A 18 -43.60 38.72 28.07
C SER A 18 -42.77 37.44 28.19
N ILE A 19 -43.34 36.38 28.78
CA ILE A 19 -42.71 35.06 28.84
C ILE A 19 -42.61 34.45 27.43
N GLN A 20 -43.65 34.57 26.60
CA GLN A 20 -43.61 34.10 25.21
C GLN A 20 -42.58 34.84 24.37
N GLU A 21 -42.48 36.17 24.51
CA GLU A 21 -41.50 36.96 23.76
C GLU A 21 -40.06 36.61 24.18
N ILE A 22 -39.81 36.39 25.47
CA ILE A 22 -38.51 35.92 25.97
C ILE A 22 -38.19 34.52 25.45
N LEU A 23 -39.15 33.58 25.53
CA LEU A 23 -38.99 32.22 24.99
C LEU A 23 -38.67 32.25 23.49
N HIS A 24 -39.35 33.10 22.72
CA HIS A 24 -39.10 33.25 21.29
C HIS A 24 -37.68 33.77 21.01
N LYS A 25 -37.23 34.80 21.74
CA LYS A 25 -35.86 35.33 21.64
C LYS A 25 -34.82 34.28 22.02
N VAL A 26 -35.06 33.50 23.08
CA VAL A 26 -34.17 32.40 23.52
C VAL A 26 -34.11 31.29 22.47
N ILE A 27 -35.23 30.90 21.87
CA ILE A 27 -35.28 29.88 20.81
C ILE A 27 -34.49 30.34 19.58
N ILE A 28 -34.68 31.59 19.14
CA ILE A 28 -33.93 32.15 18.01
C ILE A 28 -32.43 32.18 18.32
N ALA A 29 -32.03 32.66 19.50
CA ALA A 29 -30.63 32.70 19.91
C ALA A 29 -30.02 31.28 19.97
N HIS A 30 -30.77 30.30 20.46
CA HIS A 30 -30.35 28.90 20.49
C HIS A 30 -30.18 28.32 19.08
N GLN A 31 -31.12 28.57 18.16
CA GLN A 31 -31.02 28.14 16.77
C GLN A 31 -29.81 28.77 16.07
N GLN A 32 -29.56 30.07 16.29
CA GLN A 32 -28.39 30.76 15.75
C GLN A 32 -27.08 30.18 16.30
N ALA A 33 -27.02 29.88 17.60
CA ALA A 33 -25.86 29.25 18.22
C ALA A 33 -25.59 27.85 17.64
N LEU A 34 -26.64 27.02 17.47
CA LEU A 34 -26.51 25.70 16.84
C LEU A 34 -26.03 25.81 15.38
N ALA A 35 -26.57 26.75 14.60
CA ALA A 35 -26.14 26.96 13.23
C ALA A 35 -24.67 27.39 13.15
N LEU A 36 -24.21 28.29 14.03
CA LEU A 36 -22.82 28.70 14.10
C LEU A 36 -21.90 27.55 14.52
N LEU A 37 -22.32 26.71 15.47
CA LEU A 37 -21.57 25.52 15.87
C LEU A 37 -21.43 24.54 14.70
N GLN A 38 -22.50 24.28 13.96
CA GLN A 38 -22.46 23.40 12.79
C GLN A 38 -21.56 23.96 11.68
N GLN A 39 -21.60 25.28 11.43
CA GLN A 39 -20.69 25.94 10.48
C GLN A 39 -19.23 25.84 10.93
N THR A 40 -18.98 26.03 12.22
CA THR A 40 -17.64 25.98 12.82
C THR A 40 -17.09 24.55 12.74
N GLU A 41 -17.90 23.55 13.10
CA GLU A 41 -17.56 22.14 12.98
C GLU A 41 -17.26 21.78 11.52
N THR A 42 -18.11 22.20 10.57
CA THR A 42 -17.88 21.97 9.14
C THR A 42 -16.58 22.63 8.65
N ALA A 43 -16.24 23.82 9.16
CA ALA A 43 -15.01 24.50 8.80
C ALA A 43 -13.78 23.79 9.35
N TYR A 44 -13.80 23.35 10.62
CA TYR A 44 -12.73 22.55 11.21
C TYR A 44 -12.61 21.15 10.59
N GLY A 45 -13.73 20.54 10.17
CA GLY A 45 -13.74 19.24 9.49
C GLY A 45 -13.02 19.24 8.13
N ARG A 46 -12.80 20.42 7.52
CA ARG A 46 -11.95 20.58 6.33
C ARG A 46 -10.44 20.50 6.66
N LEU A 47 -10.08 20.68 7.92
CA LEU A 47 -8.70 20.62 8.42
C LEU A 47 -8.42 19.32 9.16
N VAL A 48 -9.44 18.70 9.76
CA VAL A 48 -9.37 17.40 10.44
C VAL A 48 -10.49 16.51 9.87
N PRO A 49 -10.18 15.62 8.90
CA PRO A 49 -11.20 14.82 8.23
C PRO A 49 -11.99 13.95 9.20
N HIS A 50 -13.32 14.01 9.15
CA HIS A 50 -14.19 13.14 9.96
C HIS A 50 -13.94 11.64 9.69
N GLN A 51 -13.52 11.29 8.47
CA GLN A 51 -13.19 9.90 8.14
C GLN A 51 -12.06 9.34 9.02
N LEU A 52 -11.14 10.19 9.48
CA LEU A 52 -10.04 9.78 10.35
C LEU A 52 -10.51 9.45 11.77
N LEU A 53 -11.61 10.07 12.22
CA LEU A 53 -12.27 9.72 13.49
C LEU A 53 -12.88 8.32 13.43
N ASN A 54 -13.50 7.96 12.29
CA ASN A 54 -14.04 6.62 12.09
C ASN A 54 -12.93 5.56 12.14
N LEU A 55 -11.76 5.86 11.57
CA LEU A 55 -10.59 4.98 11.63
C LEU A 55 -10.08 4.79 13.07
N LEU A 56 -10.21 5.81 13.93
CA LEU A 56 -9.91 5.74 15.36
C LEU A 56 -11.05 5.13 16.21
N GLU A 57 -12.14 4.67 15.59
CA GLU A 57 -13.36 4.19 16.26
C GLU A 57 -13.99 5.24 17.21
N ALA A 58 -13.68 6.52 17.00
CA ALA A 58 -14.18 7.62 17.80
C ALA A 58 -15.49 8.15 17.22
N LYS A 59 -16.52 8.27 18.08
CA LYS A 59 -17.84 8.80 17.67
C LYS A 59 -17.83 10.32 17.49
N SER A 60 -16.89 11.00 18.14
CA SER A 60 -16.73 12.46 18.06
C SER A 60 -15.29 12.85 18.35
N ILE A 61 -14.89 14.01 17.81
CA ILE A 61 -13.58 14.62 18.11
C ILE A 61 -13.38 14.89 19.61
N VAL A 62 -14.46 15.05 20.38
CA VAL A 62 -14.39 15.25 21.84
C VAL A 62 -14.00 13.99 22.60
N ASP A 63 -14.19 12.82 22.00
CA ASP A 63 -13.85 11.52 22.60
C ASP A 63 -12.37 11.17 22.38
N VAL A 64 -11.73 11.82 21.40
CA VAL A 64 -10.33 11.57 21.00
C VAL A 64 -9.37 12.13 22.04
N LYS A 65 -8.50 11.27 22.57
CA LYS A 65 -7.46 11.61 23.53
C LYS A 65 -6.08 11.41 22.92
N LEU A 66 -5.09 12.10 23.50
CA LEU A 66 -3.68 11.92 23.14
C LEU A 66 -3.24 10.48 23.45
N GLY A 67 -2.67 9.81 22.46
CA GLY A 67 -2.21 8.43 22.56
C GLY A 67 -3.27 7.37 22.24
N ASP A 68 -4.49 7.78 21.89
CA ASP A 68 -5.47 6.88 21.29
C ASP A 68 -4.87 6.32 20.00
N GLN A 69 -4.96 5.00 19.85
CA GLN A 69 -4.38 4.31 18.70
C GLN A 69 -5.18 3.05 18.38
N VAL A 70 -5.25 2.75 17.08
CA VAL A 70 -5.96 1.60 16.54
C VAL A 70 -5.12 0.97 15.44
N GLU A 71 -4.98 -0.35 15.49
CA GLU A 71 -4.32 -1.13 14.44
C GLU A 71 -5.28 -1.47 13.32
N ARG A 72 -4.83 -1.30 12.08
CA ARG A 72 -5.59 -1.63 10.86
C ARG A 72 -4.68 -2.21 9.80
N LYS A 73 -5.18 -3.19 9.04
CA LYS A 73 -4.61 -3.55 7.73
C LYS A 73 -5.21 -2.61 6.70
N MET A 74 -4.37 -1.85 6.00
CA MET A 74 -4.83 -0.90 4.98
C MET A 74 -3.93 -0.94 3.76
N THR A 75 -4.47 -0.50 2.62
CA THR A 75 -3.64 -0.12 1.47
C THR A 75 -3.34 1.36 1.56
N ILE A 76 -2.05 1.71 1.56
CA ILE A 76 -1.57 3.08 1.57
C ILE A 76 -1.21 3.46 0.14
N MET A 77 -1.52 4.70 -0.23
CA MET A 77 -1.12 5.33 -1.48
C MET A 77 -0.24 6.55 -1.18
N PHE A 78 0.87 6.63 -1.89
CA PHE A 78 1.60 7.89 -2.08
C PHE A 78 1.56 8.26 -3.55
N THR A 79 1.34 9.54 -3.83
CA THR A 79 1.51 10.10 -5.17
C THR A 79 2.27 11.41 -5.09
N ASP A 80 3.08 11.70 -6.12
CA ASP A 80 3.89 12.91 -6.23
C ASP A 80 3.95 13.39 -7.68
N ILE A 81 4.04 14.72 -7.91
CA ILE A 81 4.14 15.27 -9.27
C ILE A 81 5.59 15.14 -9.76
N ARG A 82 5.76 14.63 -10.98
CA ARG A 82 7.07 14.52 -11.60
C ARG A 82 7.62 15.88 -11.97
N ASP A 83 8.90 16.06 -11.62
CA ASP A 83 9.65 17.27 -11.87
C ASP A 83 8.95 18.53 -11.32
N PHE A 84 8.29 18.38 -10.16
CA PHE A 84 7.61 19.47 -9.48
C PHE A 84 8.56 20.60 -9.07
N THR A 85 9.74 20.29 -8.54
CA THR A 85 10.70 21.33 -8.13
C THR A 85 11.06 22.27 -9.29
N PRO A 86 11.55 21.79 -10.46
CA PRO A 86 11.75 22.65 -11.63
C PRO A 86 10.48 23.40 -12.07
N LEU A 87 9.32 22.76 -12.01
CA LEU A 87 8.05 23.40 -12.38
C LEU A 87 7.72 24.58 -11.45
N SER A 88 7.84 24.38 -10.14
CA SER A 88 7.55 25.38 -9.12
C SER A 88 8.53 26.56 -9.15
N GLU A 89 9.80 26.33 -9.51
CA GLU A 89 10.80 27.40 -9.67
C GLU A 89 10.48 28.36 -10.82
N SER A 90 9.67 27.92 -11.79
CA SER A 90 9.20 28.77 -12.90
C SER A 90 7.96 29.61 -12.55
N MET A 91 7.38 29.43 -11.35
CA MET A 91 6.14 30.08 -10.92
C MET A 91 6.41 31.07 -9.79
N THR A 92 5.59 32.12 -9.71
CA THR A 92 5.49 32.90 -8.47
C THR A 92 4.86 32.05 -7.35
N PRO A 93 5.09 32.38 -6.06
CA PRO A 93 4.45 31.65 -4.97
C PRO A 93 2.93 31.58 -5.07
N ALA A 94 2.28 32.66 -5.52
CA ALA A 94 0.82 32.69 -5.71
C ALA A 94 0.36 31.73 -6.82
N GLU A 95 1.03 31.74 -7.97
CA GLU A 95 0.75 30.81 -9.08
C GLU A 95 0.98 29.36 -8.66
N ASN A 96 2.03 29.09 -7.89
CA ASN A 96 2.30 27.74 -7.37
C ASN A 96 1.19 27.26 -6.42
N PHE A 97 0.70 28.14 -5.53
CA PHE A 97 -0.44 27.83 -4.66
C PHE A 97 -1.73 27.58 -5.45
N GLU A 98 -2.01 28.39 -6.48
CA GLU A 98 -3.16 28.18 -7.36
C GLU A 98 -3.04 26.88 -8.14
N PHE A 99 -1.84 26.55 -8.61
CA PHE A 99 -1.56 25.30 -9.32
C PHE A 99 -1.78 24.07 -8.43
N ILE A 100 -1.20 24.04 -7.22
CA ILE A 100 -1.39 22.93 -6.28
C ILE A 100 -2.88 22.75 -5.99
N ASN A 101 -3.60 23.82 -5.63
CA ASN A 101 -5.03 23.73 -5.35
C ASN A 101 -5.84 23.28 -6.58
N SER A 102 -5.47 23.73 -7.77
CA SER A 102 -6.07 23.29 -9.03
C SER A 102 -5.88 21.79 -9.23
N TYR A 103 -4.65 21.28 -9.09
CA TYR A 103 -4.33 19.86 -9.20
C TYR A 103 -5.07 19.02 -8.13
N LEU A 104 -4.97 19.39 -6.86
CA LEU A 104 -5.62 18.66 -5.76
C LEU A 104 -7.15 18.61 -5.92
N SER A 105 -7.77 19.69 -6.43
CA SER A 105 -9.21 19.70 -6.73
C SER A 105 -9.64 18.69 -7.79
N GLN A 106 -8.70 18.21 -8.62
CA GLN A 106 -8.96 17.14 -9.59
C GLN A 106 -8.81 15.75 -8.97
N MET A 107 -7.87 15.60 -8.04
CA MET A 107 -7.50 14.29 -7.47
C MET A 107 -8.38 13.88 -6.30
N GLU A 108 -8.70 14.81 -5.39
CA GLU A 108 -9.51 14.53 -4.19
C GLU A 108 -10.85 13.86 -4.51
N PRO A 109 -11.66 14.35 -5.47
CA PRO A 109 -12.95 13.72 -5.77
C PRO A 109 -12.82 12.30 -6.33
N VAL A 110 -11.68 11.97 -6.95
CA VAL A 110 -11.42 10.63 -7.48
C VAL A 110 -11.10 9.68 -6.34
N LEU A 111 -10.24 10.09 -5.41
CA LEU A 111 -9.91 9.32 -4.20
C LEU A 111 -11.17 9.04 -3.38
N SER A 112 -11.96 10.08 -3.10
CA SER A 112 -13.21 9.97 -2.33
C SER A 112 -14.22 9.02 -2.96
N ARG A 113 -14.35 8.99 -4.30
CA ARG A 113 -15.23 8.04 -5.02
C ARG A 113 -14.79 6.58 -4.89
N HIS A 114 -13.49 6.35 -4.74
CA HIS A 114 -12.93 5.01 -4.52
C HIS A 114 -12.67 4.75 -3.04
N ARG A 115 -13.42 5.41 -2.14
CA ARG A 115 -13.35 5.21 -0.67
C ARG A 115 -11.95 5.45 -0.07
N GLY A 116 -11.11 6.21 -0.78
CA GLY A 116 -9.82 6.67 -0.28
C GLY A 116 -10.00 7.82 0.70
N ILE A 117 -9.27 7.77 1.81
CA ILE A 117 -9.22 8.82 2.82
C ILE A 117 -7.88 9.54 2.68
N ILE A 118 -7.91 10.83 2.36
CA ILE A 118 -6.69 11.64 2.34
C ILE A 118 -6.25 11.87 3.78
N ASP A 119 -5.09 11.32 4.13
CA ASP A 119 -4.45 11.53 5.44
C ASP A 119 -3.84 12.93 5.50
N LYS A 120 -3.00 13.26 4.50
CA LYS A 120 -2.40 14.58 4.37
C LYS A 120 -1.86 14.88 2.97
N TYR A 121 -1.68 16.17 2.72
CA TYR A 121 -0.89 16.69 1.60
C TYR A 121 0.54 17.00 2.08
N ILE A 122 1.54 16.65 1.28
CA ILE A 122 2.96 16.88 1.57
C ILE A 122 3.55 17.65 0.38
N GLY A 123 3.36 18.97 0.36
CA GLY A 123 3.63 19.76 -0.83
C GLY A 123 2.63 19.42 -1.94
N ASP A 124 3.12 18.92 -3.06
CA ASP A 124 2.35 18.40 -4.19
C ASP A 124 1.99 16.92 -4.06
N ALA A 125 2.58 16.22 -3.09
CA ALA A 125 2.29 14.82 -2.83
C ALA A 125 1.00 14.62 -2.04
N ILE A 126 0.31 13.51 -2.30
CA ILE A 126 -0.89 13.08 -1.56
C ILE A 126 -0.58 11.73 -0.89
N MET A 127 -0.88 11.65 0.41
CA MET A 127 -0.94 10.39 1.15
C MET A 127 -2.40 10.04 1.39
N ALA A 128 -2.82 8.86 0.92
CA ALA A 128 -4.19 8.36 1.08
C ALA A 128 -4.21 6.94 1.64
N LEU A 129 -5.30 6.61 2.34
CA LEU A 129 -5.52 5.35 3.03
C LEU A 129 -6.79 4.70 2.51
N PHE A 130 -6.75 3.38 2.32
CA PHE A 130 -7.88 2.58 1.85
C PHE A 130 -8.13 1.45 2.86
N GLU A 131 -9.23 1.57 3.60
CA GLU A 131 -9.63 0.60 4.63
C GLU A 131 -10.22 -0.68 4.02
N HIS A 132 -10.89 -0.55 2.87
CA HIS A 132 -11.63 -1.66 2.25
C HIS A 132 -10.80 -2.48 1.25
N GLY A 133 -9.48 -2.45 1.37
CA GLY A 133 -8.57 -3.36 0.65
C GLY A 133 -7.84 -2.75 -0.54
N ALA A 134 -7.06 -3.58 -1.23
CA ALA A 134 -6.22 -3.21 -2.37
C ALA A 134 -7.01 -2.80 -3.63
N ASP A 135 -8.20 -3.36 -3.86
CA ASP A 135 -8.99 -3.12 -5.06
C ASP A 135 -9.40 -1.66 -5.24
N ASP A 136 -9.83 -1.01 -4.15
CA ASP A 136 -10.18 0.41 -4.15
C ASP A 136 -8.97 1.30 -4.44
N ALA A 137 -7.81 0.95 -3.88
CA ALA A 137 -6.58 1.71 -4.08
C ALA A 137 -6.08 1.60 -5.52
N VAL A 138 -6.08 0.40 -6.11
CA VAL A 138 -5.64 0.17 -7.49
C VAL A 138 -6.60 0.83 -8.47
N SER A 139 -7.92 0.62 -8.33
CA SER A 139 -8.91 1.29 -9.18
C SER A 139 -8.89 2.81 -9.04
N GLY A 140 -8.74 3.32 -7.82
CA GLY A 140 -8.57 4.75 -7.54
C GLY A 140 -7.32 5.33 -8.19
N ALA A 141 -6.18 4.63 -8.13
CA ALA A 141 -4.94 5.04 -8.79
C ALA A 141 -5.08 5.12 -10.31
N ILE A 142 -5.70 4.11 -10.93
CA ILE A 142 -5.97 4.10 -12.37
C ILE A 142 -6.86 5.30 -12.74
N ALA A 143 -7.94 5.51 -12.00
CA ALA A 143 -8.86 6.63 -12.23
C ALA A 143 -8.19 8.01 -12.02
N MET A 144 -7.22 8.12 -11.11
CA MET A 144 -6.43 9.34 -10.92
C MET A 144 -5.56 9.64 -12.15
N LEU A 145 -4.93 8.63 -12.73
CA LEU A 145 -4.11 8.78 -13.94
C LEU A 145 -4.96 9.14 -15.17
N GLU A 146 -6.15 8.56 -15.28
CA GLU A 146 -7.13 8.95 -16.31
C GLU A 146 -7.61 10.40 -16.10
N ARG A 147 -7.92 10.78 -14.85
CA ARG A 147 -8.32 12.16 -14.53
C ARG A 147 -7.21 13.15 -14.81
N LEU A 148 -5.95 12.78 -14.55
CA LEU A 148 -4.79 13.58 -14.85
C LEU A 148 -4.65 13.81 -16.37
N SER A 149 -4.90 12.79 -17.18
CA SER A 149 -4.89 12.92 -18.65
C SER A 149 -5.91 13.96 -19.13
N TYR A 150 -7.12 13.97 -18.55
CA TYR A 150 -8.12 15.00 -18.83
C TYR A 150 -7.67 16.40 -18.35
N TYR A 151 -7.10 16.49 -17.15
CA TYR A 151 -6.57 17.75 -16.61
C TYR A 151 -5.46 18.33 -17.51
N ASN A 152 -4.53 17.48 -17.96
CA ASN A 152 -3.47 17.85 -18.89
C ASN A 152 -3.98 18.38 -20.23
N ALA A 153 -5.04 17.79 -20.78
CA ALA A 153 -5.66 18.33 -21.99
C ALA A 153 -6.18 19.77 -21.78
N GLY A 154 -6.68 20.09 -20.58
CA GLY A 154 -7.04 21.45 -20.18
C GLY A 154 -5.82 22.38 -20.05
N ARG A 155 -4.75 21.91 -19.40
CA ARG A 155 -3.50 22.65 -19.24
C ARG A 155 -2.89 23.04 -20.59
N VAL A 156 -2.81 22.10 -21.52
CA VAL A 156 -2.27 22.32 -22.88
C VAL A 156 -3.09 23.37 -23.63
N ARG A 157 -4.43 23.32 -23.55
CA ARG A 157 -5.29 24.35 -24.15
C ARG A 157 -5.09 25.74 -23.55
N ALA A 158 -4.70 25.81 -22.29
CA ALA A 158 -4.40 27.05 -21.58
C ALA A 158 -2.93 27.51 -21.74
N GLY A 159 -2.12 26.80 -22.54
CA GLY A 159 -0.71 27.14 -22.79
C GLY A 159 0.27 26.64 -21.73
N TYR A 160 -0.17 25.81 -20.79
CA TYR A 160 0.69 25.20 -19.78
C TYR A 160 1.19 23.82 -20.21
N SER A 161 2.40 23.46 -19.79
CA SER A 161 2.93 22.10 -19.95
C SER A 161 2.08 21.08 -19.19
N PRO A 162 1.86 19.88 -19.76
CA PRO A 162 1.26 18.77 -19.02
C PRO A 162 2.18 18.34 -17.87
N ILE A 163 1.60 17.73 -16.86
CA ILE A 163 2.32 17.15 -15.72
C ILE A 163 2.14 15.63 -15.71
N SER A 164 3.05 14.91 -15.09
CA SER A 164 2.89 13.48 -14.80
C SER A 164 2.98 13.26 -13.29
N ILE A 165 2.45 12.15 -12.81
CA ILE A 165 2.50 11.76 -11.40
C ILE A 165 3.06 10.35 -11.27
N GLY A 166 3.77 10.10 -10.18
CA GLY A 166 4.04 8.75 -9.70
C GLY A 166 2.98 8.34 -8.69
N ILE A 167 2.61 7.06 -8.67
CA ILE A 167 1.72 6.49 -7.66
C ILE A 167 2.33 5.17 -7.16
N GLY A 168 2.63 5.11 -5.86
CA GLY A 168 3.05 3.90 -5.18
C GLY A 168 1.94 3.38 -4.26
N LEU A 169 1.63 2.08 -4.33
CA LEU A 169 0.67 1.40 -3.44
C LEU A 169 1.33 0.27 -2.66
N ASN A 170 1.06 0.20 -1.37
CA ASN A 170 1.42 -0.97 -0.57
C ASN A 170 0.38 -1.26 0.52
N THR A 171 0.09 -2.54 0.68
CA THR A 171 -0.80 -3.06 1.73
C THR A 171 0.00 -3.57 2.93
N GLY A 172 -0.49 -3.27 4.13
CA GLY A 172 0.08 -3.81 5.36
C GLY A 172 -0.55 -3.25 6.63
N MET A 173 -0.08 -3.74 7.78
CA MET A 173 -0.50 -3.25 9.09
C MET A 173 0.03 -1.84 9.33
N VAL A 174 -0.85 -0.97 9.82
CA VAL A 174 -0.56 0.39 10.26
C VAL A 174 -1.21 0.67 11.60
N MET A 175 -0.55 1.54 12.36
CA MET A 175 -1.09 2.12 13.58
C MET A 175 -1.60 3.52 13.26
N ILE A 176 -2.90 3.73 13.40
CA ILE A 176 -3.53 5.02 13.28
C ILE A 176 -3.69 5.56 14.70
N GLY A 177 -3.21 6.76 14.96
CA GLY A 177 -3.26 7.29 16.32
C GLY A 177 -3.10 8.79 16.40
N THR A 178 -3.19 9.29 17.62
CA THR A 178 -2.94 10.70 17.93
C THR A 178 -1.59 10.86 18.62
N VAL A 179 -0.77 11.77 18.09
CA VAL A 179 0.54 12.12 18.64
C VAL A 179 0.64 13.62 18.84
N GLY A 180 1.55 14.06 19.71
CA GLY A 180 1.80 15.48 19.96
C GLY A 180 1.73 15.85 21.43
N GLY A 181 1.33 17.08 21.72
CA GLY A 181 1.19 17.62 23.08
C GLY A 181 -0.25 18.00 23.39
N ILE A 182 -0.53 18.29 24.66
CA ILE A 182 -1.88 18.62 25.16
C ILE A 182 -2.57 19.73 24.35
N ASN A 183 -1.79 20.69 23.83
CA ASN A 183 -2.32 21.84 23.07
C ASN A 183 -2.27 21.67 21.55
N ARG A 184 -1.64 20.60 21.04
CA ARG A 184 -1.53 20.31 19.60
C ARG A 184 -1.39 18.81 19.40
N MET A 185 -2.50 18.17 19.08
CA MET A 185 -2.56 16.80 18.63
C MET A 185 -2.55 16.76 17.11
N ASP A 186 -1.89 15.76 16.55
CA ASP A 186 -1.90 15.44 15.14
C ASP A 186 -2.31 13.98 14.99
N SER A 187 -3.16 13.69 14.02
CA SER A 187 -3.44 12.30 13.69
C SER A 187 -2.38 11.82 12.72
N THR A 188 -1.89 10.62 12.96
CA THR A 188 -0.76 10.07 12.22
C THR A 188 -1.01 8.60 11.95
N VAL A 189 -0.49 8.16 10.80
CA VAL A 189 -0.38 6.76 10.46
C VAL A 189 1.08 6.37 10.54
N ILE A 190 1.39 5.42 11.42
CA ILE A 190 2.75 4.93 11.63
C ILE A 190 2.78 3.46 11.27
N GLY A 191 3.77 3.07 10.47
CA GLY A 191 3.99 1.68 10.16
C GLY A 191 5.07 1.51 9.10
N ASP A 192 5.67 0.33 9.09
CA ASP A 192 6.61 -0.06 8.03
C ASP A 192 5.98 0.03 6.64
N ALA A 193 4.66 -0.21 6.54
CA ALA A 193 3.90 -0.12 5.31
C ALA A 193 3.88 1.30 4.72
N VAL A 194 3.83 2.34 5.56
CA VAL A 194 3.83 3.76 5.12
C VAL A 194 5.15 4.10 4.45
N ASN A 195 6.27 3.81 5.13
CA ASN A 195 7.61 4.06 4.60
C ASN A 195 7.89 3.29 3.30
N LEU A 196 7.38 2.06 3.21
CA LEU A 196 7.52 1.26 2.01
C LEU A 196 6.74 1.87 0.84
N THR A 197 5.52 2.34 1.08
CA THR A 197 4.68 2.96 0.04
C THR A 197 5.36 4.18 -0.59
N ALA A 198 5.93 5.06 0.23
CA ALA A 198 6.67 6.23 -0.27
C ALA A 198 7.86 5.83 -1.17
N ARG A 199 8.51 4.69 -0.91
CA ARG A 199 9.59 4.17 -1.76
C ARG A 199 9.10 3.57 -3.08
N LEU A 200 7.89 3.03 -3.10
CA LEU A 200 7.27 2.56 -4.34
C LEU A 200 6.92 3.72 -5.25
N GLU A 201 6.40 4.82 -4.68
CA GLU A 201 6.20 6.07 -5.41
C GLU A 201 7.55 6.53 -5.99
N GLU A 202 8.62 6.59 -5.19
CA GLU A 202 9.94 6.99 -5.70
C GLU A 202 10.43 6.07 -6.83
N ALA A 203 10.20 4.75 -6.71
CA ALA A 203 10.56 3.77 -7.74
C ALA A 203 9.81 3.98 -9.06
N THR A 204 8.62 4.60 -9.06
CA THR A 204 7.89 4.90 -10.30
C THR A 204 8.69 5.83 -11.23
N LYS A 205 9.61 6.64 -10.69
CA LYS A 205 10.54 7.46 -11.47
C LYS A 205 11.58 6.61 -12.19
N THR A 206 12.21 5.69 -11.47
CA THR A 206 13.26 4.81 -12.00
C THR A 206 12.76 3.95 -13.15
N TYR A 207 11.56 3.38 -13.00
CA TYR A 207 10.99 2.47 -14.00
C TYR A 207 10.12 3.16 -15.05
N HIS A 208 9.93 4.48 -14.94
CA HIS A 208 9.00 5.24 -15.79
C HIS A 208 7.58 4.62 -15.85
N ALA A 209 7.17 3.99 -14.76
CA ALA A 209 5.89 3.31 -14.62
C ALA A 209 4.99 4.17 -13.72
N PRO A 210 3.90 4.80 -14.21
CA PRO A 210 3.12 5.74 -13.41
C PRO A 210 2.48 5.15 -12.15
N LEU A 211 2.24 3.84 -12.13
CA LEU A 211 1.64 3.12 -11.01
C LEU A 211 2.45 1.86 -10.70
N ILE A 212 3.00 1.81 -9.49
CA ILE A 212 3.67 0.63 -8.94
C ILE A 212 2.96 0.17 -7.68
N ILE A 213 2.76 -1.15 -7.58
CA ILE A 213 2.20 -1.81 -6.41
C ILE A 213 3.22 -2.79 -5.81
N SER A 214 3.15 -3.02 -4.51
CA SER A 214 3.93 -4.10 -3.89
C SER A 214 3.31 -5.47 -4.14
N GLN A 215 4.11 -6.52 -3.90
CA GLN A 215 3.61 -7.88 -3.77
C GLN A 215 2.46 -7.99 -2.75
N ASN A 216 2.50 -7.22 -1.65
CA ASN A 216 1.45 -7.27 -0.64
C ASN A 216 0.12 -6.78 -1.20
N THR A 217 0.15 -5.70 -1.99
CA THR A 217 -1.05 -5.20 -2.66
C THR A 217 -1.52 -6.18 -3.72
N LEU A 218 -0.62 -6.74 -4.53
CA LEU A 218 -0.97 -7.77 -5.52
C LEU A 218 -1.67 -8.98 -4.87
N TYR A 219 -1.14 -9.51 -3.78
CA TYR A 219 -1.73 -10.64 -3.08
C TYR A 219 -2.94 -10.27 -2.21
N ASP A 220 -3.25 -8.98 -2.04
CA ASP A 220 -4.43 -8.52 -1.32
C ASP A 220 -5.64 -8.31 -2.27
N LEU A 221 -5.40 -8.18 -3.58
CA LEU A 221 -6.44 -8.06 -4.62
C LEU A 221 -7.37 -9.29 -4.71
N ASP A 222 -8.67 -9.03 -4.85
CA ASP A 222 -9.69 -10.08 -5.00
C ASP A 222 -9.56 -10.86 -6.30
N ASP A 223 -9.35 -10.15 -7.40
CA ASP A 223 -9.12 -10.71 -8.73
C ASP A 223 -8.00 -9.93 -9.43
N PRO A 224 -6.73 -10.37 -9.27
CA PRO A 224 -5.60 -9.75 -9.96
C PRO A 224 -5.72 -9.82 -11.49
N GLY A 225 -6.44 -10.82 -12.03
CA GLY A 225 -6.53 -11.08 -13.47
C GLY A 225 -7.35 -10.04 -14.24
N LYS A 226 -8.09 -9.17 -13.55
CA LYS A 226 -8.84 -8.06 -14.18
C LYS A 226 -7.96 -6.85 -14.53
N TYR A 227 -6.74 -6.81 -14.01
CA TYR A 227 -5.79 -5.72 -14.23
C TYR A 227 -4.63 -6.19 -15.09
N ASP A 228 -4.02 -5.25 -15.81
CA ASP A 228 -2.78 -5.49 -16.52
C ASP A 228 -1.59 -5.24 -15.60
N ILE A 229 -1.13 -6.32 -14.98
CA ILE A 229 -0.05 -6.31 -13.99
C ILE A 229 1.13 -7.12 -14.50
N ARG A 230 2.35 -6.61 -14.29
CA ARG A 230 3.58 -7.38 -14.53
C ARG A 230 4.63 -7.12 -13.46
N PHE A 231 5.43 -8.14 -13.17
CA PHE A 231 6.58 -8.03 -12.26
C PHE A 231 7.62 -7.07 -12.86
N LEU A 232 8.07 -6.09 -12.08
CA LEU A 232 9.12 -5.15 -12.50
C LEU A 232 10.48 -5.56 -11.97
N ASP A 233 10.66 -5.60 -10.64
CA ASP A 233 11.95 -5.88 -10.00
C ASP A 233 11.71 -6.24 -8.51
N ARG A 234 12.78 -6.55 -7.80
CA ARG A 234 12.81 -6.55 -6.33
C ARG A 234 13.67 -5.39 -5.84
N ILE A 235 13.10 -4.55 -4.98
CA ILE A 235 13.80 -3.39 -4.41
C ILE A 235 14.12 -3.63 -2.94
N ARG A 236 15.33 -3.26 -2.52
CA ARG A 236 15.74 -3.26 -1.11
C ARG A 236 15.49 -1.88 -0.51
N VAL A 237 14.66 -1.84 0.52
CA VAL A 237 14.42 -0.61 1.27
C VAL A 237 15.51 -0.41 2.31
N LYS A 238 16.06 0.81 2.41
CA LYS A 238 17.04 1.17 3.43
C LYS A 238 16.49 0.84 4.83
N GLY A 239 17.26 0.08 5.61
CA GLY A 239 16.84 -0.37 6.94
C GLY A 239 15.99 -1.65 6.97
N LYS A 240 15.71 -2.26 5.81
CA LYS A 240 15.10 -3.60 5.73
C LYS A 240 16.11 -4.65 5.25
N SER A 241 15.98 -5.83 5.84
CA SER A 241 16.85 -6.98 5.57
C SER A 241 16.44 -7.74 4.31
N GLN A 242 15.16 -7.73 3.94
CA GLN A 242 14.62 -8.48 2.81
C GLN A 242 14.14 -7.55 1.69
N PRO A 243 14.47 -7.85 0.42
CA PRO A 243 13.90 -7.18 -0.75
C PRO A 243 12.41 -7.44 -0.89
N LEU A 244 11.70 -6.47 -1.47
CA LEU A 244 10.29 -6.57 -1.81
C LEU A 244 10.10 -6.57 -3.31
N SER A 245 9.24 -7.47 -3.80
CA SER A 245 8.83 -7.52 -5.19
C SER A 245 7.84 -6.40 -5.50
N ILE A 246 8.06 -5.75 -6.64
CA ILE A 246 7.26 -4.63 -7.13
C ILE A 246 6.71 -4.92 -8.52
N TYR A 247 5.52 -4.41 -8.78
CA TYR A 247 4.77 -4.70 -10.00
C TYR A 247 4.26 -3.38 -10.59
N GLU A 248 4.30 -3.29 -11.91
CA GLU A 248 3.63 -2.20 -12.64
C GLU A 248 2.19 -2.60 -12.88
N VAL A 249 1.26 -1.64 -12.69
CA VAL A 249 -0.10 -1.72 -13.21
C VAL A 249 -0.20 -0.71 -14.35
N PHE A 250 -0.47 -1.19 -15.57
CA PHE A 250 -0.38 -0.36 -16.78
C PHE A 250 -1.74 -0.18 -17.50
N ASP A 251 -2.85 -0.40 -16.78
CA ASP A 251 -4.21 -0.18 -17.27
C ASP A 251 -4.45 1.23 -17.83
N ASN A 252 -3.80 2.24 -17.25
CA ASN A 252 -3.97 3.65 -17.64
C ASN A 252 -3.20 4.02 -18.94
N ASN A 253 -2.38 3.12 -19.47
CA ASN A 253 -1.63 3.39 -20.69
C ASN A 253 -2.59 3.54 -21.87
N ALA A 254 -2.19 4.35 -22.87
CA ALA A 254 -2.93 4.43 -24.12
C ALA A 254 -3.10 3.04 -24.73
N GLU A 255 -4.23 2.76 -25.38
CA GLU A 255 -4.57 1.41 -25.86
C GLU A 255 -3.47 0.78 -26.72
N GLU A 256 -2.80 1.57 -27.56
CA GLU A 256 -1.66 1.11 -28.36
C GLU A 256 -0.52 0.56 -27.47
N LEU A 257 -0.03 1.35 -26.51
CA LEU A 257 1.02 0.95 -25.57
C LEU A 257 0.57 -0.19 -24.64
N ARG A 258 -0.68 -0.17 -24.20
CA ARG A 258 -1.25 -1.23 -23.36
C ARG A 258 -1.28 -2.56 -24.12
N SER A 259 -1.72 -2.53 -25.38
CA SER A 259 -1.80 -3.71 -26.24
C SER A 259 -0.41 -4.27 -26.60
N SER A 260 0.58 -3.40 -26.88
CA SER A 260 1.95 -3.82 -27.16
C SER A 260 2.61 -4.44 -25.93
N LYS A 261 2.41 -3.86 -24.73
CA LYS A 261 2.85 -4.45 -23.45
C LYS A 261 2.21 -5.80 -23.19
N ARG A 262 0.90 -5.97 -23.43
CA ARG A 262 0.23 -7.28 -23.33
C ARG A 262 0.82 -8.31 -24.29
N GLN A 263 1.12 -7.89 -25.52
CA GLN A 263 1.71 -8.78 -26.53
C GLN A 263 3.13 -9.23 -26.14
N SER A 264 3.93 -8.34 -25.54
CA SER A 264 5.31 -8.65 -25.13
C SER A 264 5.43 -9.23 -23.72
N LEU A 265 4.35 -9.24 -22.92
CA LEU A 265 4.35 -9.60 -21.50
C LEU A 265 5.07 -10.93 -21.20
N ALA A 266 4.73 -12.00 -21.91
CA ALA A 266 5.33 -13.31 -21.68
C ALA A 266 6.84 -13.33 -22.00
N SER A 267 7.27 -12.60 -23.04
CA SER A 267 8.69 -12.44 -23.36
C SER A 267 9.41 -11.60 -22.31
N PHE A 268 8.76 -10.53 -21.82
CA PHE A 268 9.31 -9.65 -20.79
C PHE A 268 9.54 -10.39 -19.48
N GLU A 269 8.55 -11.13 -18.98
CA GLU A 269 8.68 -11.90 -17.73
C GLU A 269 9.80 -12.94 -17.81
N LYS A 270 9.94 -13.62 -18.96
CA LYS A 270 11.05 -14.55 -19.20
C LYS A 270 12.39 -13.83 -19.26
N ALA A 271 12.47 -12.69 -19.93
CA ALA A 271 13.68 -11.90 -20.04
C ALA A 271 14.18 -11.42 -18.66
N VAL A 272 13.27 -10.92 -17.82
CA VAL A 272 13.56 -10.51 -16.44
C VAL A 272 14.04 -11.71 -15.62
N ALA A 273 13.36 -12.86 -15.70
CA ALA A 273 13.82 -14.07 -15.04
C ALA A 273 15.24 -14.46 -15.46
N TYR A 274 15.52 -14.52 -16.76
CA TYR A 274 16.86 -14.85 -17.26
C TYR A 274 17.93 -13.83 -16.85
N TYR A 275 17.58 -12.55 -16.77
CA TYR A 275 18.48 -11.53 -16.24
C TYR A 275 18.85 -11.80 -14.77
N HIS A 276 17.87 -12.10 -13.92
CA HIS A 276 18.12 -12.42 -12.52
C HIS A 276 18.84 -13.76 -12.33
N LEU A 277 18.63 -14.70 -13.24
CA LEU A 277 19.38 -15.96 -13.35
C LEU A 277 20.79 -15.79 -13.96
N LYS A 278 21.21 -14.56 -14.26
CA LYS A 278 22.49 -14.20 -14.90
C LYS A 278 22.70 -14.85 -16.28
N ASP A 279 21.63 -15.34 -16.91
CA ASP A 279 21.64 -15.88 -18.28
C ASP A 279 21.38 -14.76 -19.29
N ILE A 280 22.36 -13.87 -19.43
CA ILE A 280 22.24 -12.70 -20.30
C ILE A 280 22.09 -13.10 -21.77
N ALA A 281 22.64 -14.25 -22.16
CA ALA A 281 22.52 -14.78 -23.51
C ALA A 281 21.06 -15.04 -23.91
N LYS A 282 20.22 -15.51 -22.97
CA LYS A 282 18.77 -15.65 -23.16
C LYS A 282 18.00 -14.36 -22.92
N ALA A 283 18.43 -13.52 -21.98
CA ALA A 283 17.70 -12.30 -21.62
C ALA A 283 17.71 -11.23 -22.73
N VAL A 284 18.88 -10.94 -23.31
CA VAL A 284 19.06 -9.89 -24.34
C VAL A 284 18.13 -10.04 -25.56
N PRO A 285 18.05 -11.21 -26.23
CA PRO A 285 17.18 -11.34 -27.40
C PRO A 285 15.70 -11.13 -27.06
N LEU A 286 15.25 -11.54 -25.86
CA LEU A 286 13.88 -11.33 -25.42
C LEU A 286 13.59 -9.86 -25.12
N PHE A 287 14.50 -9.13 -24.45
CA PHE A 287 14.33 -7.70 -24.25
C PHE A 287 14.30 -6.92 -25.56
N LYS A 288 15.15 -7.28 -26.54
CA LYS A 288 15.10 -6.71 -27.89
C LYS A 288 13.74 -6.95 -28.54
N GLN A 289 13.22 -8.17 -28.46
CA GLN A 289 11.88 -8.49 -28.96
C GLN A 289 10.80 -7.62 -28.28
N CYS A 290 10.88 -7.41 -26.96
CA CYS A 290 9.95 -6.55 -26.24
C CYS A 290 10.01 -5.10 -26.72
N ILE A 291 11.21 -4.57 -26.98
CA ILE A 291 11.43 -3.21 -27.49
C ILE A 291 10.95 -3.10 -28.95
N ASP A 292 11.14 -4.12 -29.77
CA ASP A 292 10.64 -4.13 -31.15
C ASP A 292 9.11 -4.10 -31.19
N ILE A 293 8.44 -4.78 -30.25
CA ILE A 293 6.97 -4.77 -30.10
C ILE A 293 6.48 -3.47 -29.44
N SER A 294 7.20 -2.98 -28.43
CA SER A 294 6.80 -1.86 -27.59
C SER A 294 8.00 -0.94 -27.32
N PRO A 295 8.35 -0.03 -28.26
CA PRO A 295 9.54 0.81 -28.15
C PRO A 295 9.54 1.76 -26.94
N GLU A 296 8.36 2.15 -26.48
CA GLU A 296 8.18 3.02 -25.31
C GLU A 296 8.17 2.24 -23.97
N ASP A 297 8.47 0.94 -24.00
CA ASP A 297 8.56 0.12 -22.80
C ASP A 297 9.87 0.32 -22.04
N PHE A 298 9.92 1.37 -21.20
CA PHE A 298 11.11 1.73 -20.43
C PHE A 298 11.68 0.61 -19.55
N PRO A 299 10.89 -0.20 -18.83
CA PRO A 299 11.43 -1.37 -18.12
C PRO A 299 12.25 -2.31 -19.02
N SER A 300 11.81 -2.56 -20.27
CA SER A 300 12.58 -3.38 -21.21
C SER A 300 13.91 -2.74 -21.59
N LEU A 301 13.93 -1.41 -21.79
CA LEU A 301 15.15 -0.65 -22.07
C LEU A 301 16.14 -0.68 -20.90
N ILE A 302 15.65 -0.45 -19.68
CA ILE A 302 16.45 -0.46 -18.45
C ILE A 302 17.13 -1.82 -18.28
N TYR A 303 16.39 -2.91 -18.42
CA TYR A 303 16.96 -4.24 -18.29
C TYR A 303 17.94 -4.58 -19.41
N LEU A 304 17.69 -4.13 -20.65
CA LEU A 304 18.64 -4.32 -21.74
C LEU A 304 19.97 -3.59 -21.48
N GLU A 305 19.91 -2.36 -20.96
CA GLU A 305 21.10 -1.61 -20.54
C GLU A 305 21.85 -2.35 -19.43
N ARG A 306 21.14 -2.82 -18.40
CA ARG A 306 21.72 -3.63 -17.32
C ARG A 306 22.38 -4.93 -17.83
N CYS A 307 21.77 -5.60 -18.82
CA CYS A 307 22.39 -6.75 -19.49
C CYS A 307 23.74 -6.40 -20.11
N TYR A 308 23.84 -5.27 -20.82
CA TYR A 308 25.08 -4.82 -21.45
C TYR A 308 26.12 -4.40 -20.42
N GLU A 309 25.71 -3.70 -19.37
CA GLU A 309 26.62 -3.33 -18.28
C GLU A 309 27.17 -4.57 -17.56
N TYR A 310 26.35 -5.58 -17.30
CA TYR A 310 26.82 -6.85 -16.75
C TYR A 310 27.82 -7.55 -17.67
N GLN A 311 27.59 -7.57 -18.99
CA GLN A 311 28.54 -8.13 -19.95
C GLN A 311 29.87 -7.37 -19.99
N ALA A 312 29.83 -6.05 -19.81
CA ALA A 312 31.01 -5.19 -19.87
C ALA A 312 31.83 -5.23 -18.57
N THR A 313 31.16 -5.27 -17.41
CA THR A 313 31.78 -5.04 -16.09
C THR A 313 31.77 -6.28 -15.19
N GLY A 314 30.91 -7.26 -15.47
CA GLY A 314 30.58 -8.36 -14.56
C GLY A 314 29.72 -7.94 -13.36
N GLN A 315 29.37 -6.66 -13.22
CA GLN A 315 28.56 -6.16 -12.12
C GLN A 315 27.08 -6.40 -12.41
N HIS A 316 26.44 -7.22 -11.57
CA HIS A 316 25.00 -7.49 -11.68
C HIS A 316 24.24 -6.38 -10.97
N LEU A 317 23.53 -5.56 -11.74
CA LEU A 317 22.73 -4.47 -11.20
C LEU A 317 21.35 -4.98 -10.82
N GLY A 318 21.16 -5.29 -9.54
CA GLY A 318 19.85 -5.54 -8.95
C GLY A 318 19.56 -4.54 -7.84
N THR A 319 18.32 -4.07 -7.73
CA THR A 319 17.90 -3.25 -6.59
C THR A 319 17.67 -4.08 -5.32
N GLY A 320 17.62 -5.40 -5.45
CA GLY A 320 17.50 -6.38 -4.38
C GLY A 320 17.91 -7.77 -4.90
N GLU A 321 18.98 -8.33 -4.35
CA GLU A 321 19.51 -9.62 -4.81
C GLU A 321 18.54 -10.76 -4.44
N LEU A 322 18.22 -11.63 -5.41
CA LEU A 322 17.49 -12.88 -5.17
C LEU A 322 18.40 -13.97 -4.58
N GLN A 323 19.70 -13.93 -4.90
CA GLN A 323 20.68 -14.98 -4.60
C GLN A 323 21.39 -14.79 -3.25
N THR A 324 20.70 -14.26 -2.24
CA THR A 324 21.25 -14.21 -0.88
C THR A 324 20.66 -15.36 -0.06
N GLU A 325 21.50 -16.26 0.44
CA GLU A 325 21.07 -17.28 1.39
C GLU A 325 20.28 -16.64 2.54
N LEU A 326 19.08 -17.16 2.78
CA LEU A 326 18.30 -16.77 3.94
C LEU A 326 18.98 -17.34 5.18
N ALA A 327 19.41 -16.45 6.07
CA ALA A 327 19.92 -16.82 7.38
C ALA A 327 18.83 -16.62 8.45
N TRP A 328 18.66 -17.61 9.33
CA TRP A 328 17.77 -17.50 10.48
C TRP A 328 18.34 -16.51 11.50
N LYS A 329 17.62 -15.43 11.77
CA LYS A 329 17.99 -14.35 12.70
C LYS A 329 17.07 -14.33 13.91
N GLU A 330 17.55 -13.76 15.02
CA GLU A 330 16.72 -13.56 16.22
C GLU A 330 15.43 -12.81 15.92
N GLU A 331 15.51 -11.81 15.03
CA GLU A 331 14.38 -11.04 14.56
C GLU A 331 13.33 -11.87 13.84
N GLN A 332 13.56 -13.13 13.47
CA GLN A 332 12.58 -13.96 12.75
C GLN A 332 11.81 -14.89 13.69
N HIS A 333 12.16 -14.93 14.97
CA HIS A 333 11.41 -15.69 15.95
C HIS A 333 10.02 -15.09 16.20
N THR A 334 9.02 -15.95 16.08
CA THR A 334 7.65 -15.70 16.51
C THR A 334 7.51 -15.95 18.02
N GLY A 335 8.34 -16.85 18.58
CA GLY A 335 8.20 -17.33 19.95
C GLY A 335 7.16 -18.46 20.10
N LEU A 336 6.60 -18.94 18.99
CA LEU A 336 5.72 -20.10 18.91
C LEU A 336 6.53 -21.27 18.32
N PRO A 337 6.89 -22.30 19.12
CA PRO A 337 7.84 -23.34 18.69
C PRO A 337 7.44 -24.10 17.42
N GLU A 338 6.14 -24.30 17.21
CA GLU A 338 5.62 -25.02 16.04
C GLU A 338 5.79 -24.21 14.75
N ILE A 339 5.45 -22.91 14.80
CA ILE A 339 5.61 -21.97 13.68
C ILE A 339 7.10 -21.73 13.39
N ASP A 340 7.91 -21.45 14.42
CA ASP A 340 9.36 -21.25 14.26
C ASP A 340 10.02 -22.48 13.60
N LYS A 341 9.63 -23.70 14.00
CA LYS A 341 10.12 -24.94 13.41
C LYS A 341 9.69 -25.09 11.95
N ALA A 342 8.46 -24.71 11.63
CA ALA A 342 7.94 -24.75 10.27
C ALA A 342 8.69 -23.74 9.37
N HIS A 343 8.81 -22.49 9.79
CA HIS A 343 9.52 -21.44 9.06
C HIS A 343 10.99 -21.79 8.80
N ARG A 344 11.69 -22.41 9.77
CA ARG A 344 13.06 -22.89 9.56
C ARG A 344 13.15 -23.94 8.46
N LYS A 345 12.26 -24.93 8.47
CA LYS A 345 12.21 -25.95 7.42
C LYS A 345 11.90 -25.35 6.05
N LEU A 346 10.98 -24.39 5.99
CA LEU A 346 10.66 -23.67 4.76
C LEU A 346 11.89 -22.91 4.24
N MET A 347 12.58 -22.18 5.12
CA MET A 347 13.82 -21.46 4.79
C MET A 347 14.92 -22.39 4.27
N GLU A 348 15.17 -23.51 4.94
CA GLU A 348 16.13 -24.53 4.49
C GLU A 348 15.79 -25.04 3.08
N ARG A 349 14.49 -25.23 2.79
CA ARG A 349 14.04 -25.66 1.47
C ARG A 349 14.19 -24.57 0.41
N ILE A 350 13.91 -23.30 0.76
CA ILE A 350 14.16 -22.15 -0.12
C ILE A 350 15.65 -22.07 -0.47
N ASN A 351 16.55 -22.13 0.53
CA ASN A 351 17.99 -22.11 0.30
C ASN A 351 18.46 -23.29 -0.59
N THR A 352 17.84 -24.47 -0.44
CA THR A 352 18.12 -25.61 -1.32
C THR A 352 17.72 -25.31 -2.76
N LEU A 353 16.56 -24.69 -2.99
CA LEU A 353 16.12 -24.28 -4.33
C LEU A 353 17.05 -23.20 -4.90
N THR A 354 17.43 -22.19 -4.12
CA THR A 354 18.39 -21.16 -4.54
C THR A 354 19.71 -21.79 -4.97
N ALA A 355 20.24 -22.73 -4.19
CA ALA A 355 21.46 -23.45 -4.56
C ALA A 355 21.31 -24.30 -5.83
N GLN A 356 20.14 -24.92 -6.06
CA GLN A 356 19.84 -25.64 -7.30
C GLN A 356 19.79 -24.69 -8.51
N ILE A 357 19.23 -23.49 -8.33
CA ILE A 357 19.17 -22.44 -9.35
C ILE A 357 20.59 -21.97 -9.70
N ASP A 358 21.40 -21.68 -8.69
CA ASP A 358 22.78 -21.19 -8.85
C ASP A 358 23.71 -22.21 -9.52
N GLN A 359 23.49 -23.50 -9.27
CA GLN A 359 24.25 -24.60 -9.87
C GLN A 359 23.72 -25.05 -11.23
N ASP A 360 22.70 -24.37 -11.77
CA ASP A 360 21.98 -24.75 -12.99
C ASP A 360 21.40 -26.18 -12.95
N ALA A 361 21.11 -26.67 -11.74
CA ALA A 361 20.58 -28.00 -11.44
C ALA A 361 19.04 -28.00 -11.35
N CYS A 362 18.38 -27.14 -12.14
CA CYS A 362 16.93 -26.94 -12.11
C CYS A 362 16.11 -28.15 -12.61
N GLY A 363 16.73 -29.22 -13.12
CA GLY A 363 16.00 -30.41 -13.60
C GLY A 363 15.09 -31.08 -12.55
N ASN A 364 15.44 -30.94 -11.26
CA ASN A 364 14.70 -31.54 -10.14
C ASN A 364 14.00 -30.51 -9.24
N PHE A 365 13.85 -29.25 -9.66
CA PHE A 365 13.23 -28.22 -8.81
C PHE A 365 11.80 -28.57 -8.39
N ALA A 366 11.08 -29.33 -9.24
CA ALA A 366 9.69 -29.73 -9.01
C ALA A 366 9.49 -30.58 -7.74
N ASP A 367 10.56 -31.16 -7.18
CA ASP A 367 10.54 -31.85 -5.89
C ASP A 367 10.17 -30.92 -4.72
N ILE A 368 10.17 -29.60 -4.93
CA ILE A 368 9.71 -28.64 -3.93
C ILE A 368 8.20 -28.66 -3.73
N PHE A 369 7.41 -28.95 -4.78
CA PHE A 369 5.94 -28.87 -4.69
C PHE A 369 5.34 -29.89 -3.71
N PRO A 370 5.74 -31.18 -3.70
CA PRO A 370 5.26 -32.13 -2.69
C PRO A 370 5.60 -31.71 -1.26
N PHE A 371 6.80 -31.14 -1.05
CA PHE A 371 7.21 -30.60 0.25
C PHE A 371 6.28 -29.45 0.67
N LEU A 372 6.06 -28.46 -0.20
CA LEU A 372 5.23 -27.30 0.11
C LEU A 372 3.77 -27.69 0.36
N SER A 373 3.23 -28.61 -0.44
CA SER A 373 1.88 -29.14 -0.24
C SER A 373 1.72 -29.79 1.14
N GLN A 374 2.70 -30.60 1.56
CA GLN A 374 2.71 -31.21 2.88
C GLN A 374 2.91 -30.16 3.99
N HIS A 375 3.83 -29.22 3.79
CA HIS A 375 4.14 -28.15 4.73
C HIS A 375 2.92 -27.30 5.03
N ASN A 376 2.25 -26.80 4.00
CA ASN A 376 1.06 -25.94 4.12
C ASN A 376 -0.10 -26.69 4.78
N ARG A 377 -0.33 -27.96 4.41
CA ARG A 377 -1.39 -28.80 5.02
C ARG A 377 -1.18 -29.03 6.52
N GLN A 378 0.06 -28.99 6.98
CA GLN A 378 0.40 -29.16 8.40
C GLN A 378 0.36 -27.84 9.17
N LEU A 379 0.86 -26.74 8.59
CA LEU A 379 1.02 -25.47 9.30
C LEU A 379 -0.26 -24.63 9.31
N PHE A 380 -0.88 -24.40 8.16
CA PHE A 380 -1.96 -23.41 8.03
C PHE A 380 -3.17 -23.72 8.92
N PRO A 381 -3.68 -24.98 9.01
CA PRO A 381 -4.80 -25.28 9.91
C PRO A 381 -4.44 -25.07 11.39
N VAL A 382 -3.17 -25.25 11.77
CA VAL A 382 -2.72 -25.02 13.15
C VAL A 382 -2.72 -23.52 13.46
N GLU A 383 -2.18 -22.70 12.54
CA GLU A 383 -2.17 -21.24 12.70
C GLU A 383 -3.60 -20.67 12.73
N GLU A 384 -4.45 -21.08 11.80
CA GLU A 384 -5.85 -20.63 11.72
C GLU A 384 -6.65 -21.02 12.97
N GLU A 385 -6.44 -22.24 13.49
CA GLU A 385 -7.08 -22.67 14.74
C GLU A 385 -6.58 -21.85 15.92
N MET A 386 -5.27 -21.65 16.05
CA MET A 386 -4.70 -20.80 17.11
C MET A 386 -5.24 -19.37 17.04
N MET A 387 -5.39 -18.80 15.84
CA MET A 387 -5.96 -17.46 15.64
C MET A 387 -7.41 -17.40 16.10
N ARG A 388 -8.21 -18.42 15.77
CA ARG A 388 -9.61 -18.52 16.16
C ARG A 388 -9.77 -18.69 17.67
N GLU A 389 -8.92 -19.49 18.31
CA GLU A 389 -8.94 -19.70 19.76
C GLU A 389 -8.58 -18.44 20.57
N HIS A 390 -7.86 -17.49 19.96
CA HIS A 390 -7.38 -16.27 20.62
C HIS A 390 -8.05 -14.99 20.09
N ASP A 391 -9.17 -15.13 19.37
CA ASP A 391 -9.95 -14.01 18.80
C ASP A 391 -9.07 -13.00 18.04
N TYR A 392 -8.10 -13.49 17.26
CA TYR A 392 -7.19 -12.63 16.51
C TYR A 392 -7.96 -11.80 15.47
N PRO A 393 -7.96 -10.44 15.57
CA PRO A 393 -8.84 -9.60 14.74
C PRO A 393 -8.61 -9.71 13.23
N PHE A 394 -7.42 -10.18 12.82
CA PHE A 394 -7.02 -10.27 11.42
C PHE A 394 -7.01 -11.73 10.89
N ALA A 395 -7.66 -12.66 11.59
CA ALA A 395 -7.66 -14.09 11.25
C ALA A 395 -8.24 -14.38 9.84
N GLU A 396 -9.32 -13.69 9.46
CA GLU A 396 -9.95 -13.89 8.14
C GLU A 396 -9.02 -13.48 7.00
N GLY A 397 -8.39 -12.31 7.11
CA GLY A 397 -7.40 -11.84 6.14
C GLY A 397 -6.18 -12.76 6.07
N HIS A 398 -5.75 -13.31 7.20
CA HIS A 398 -4.64 -14.26 7.28
C HIS A 398 -4.94 -15.58 6.54
N ALA A 399 -6.12 -16.16 6.77
CA ALA A 399 -6.57 -17.36 6.06
C ALA A 399 -6.74 -17.12 4.55
N GLN A 400 -7.15 -15.92 4.15
CA GLN A 400 -7.23 -15.55 2.73
C GLN A 400 -5.84 -15.50 2.07
N GLU A 401 -4.80 -15.05 2.79
CA GLU A 401 -3.41 -15.10 2.32
C GLU A 401 -2.93 -16.56 2.12
N HIS A 402 -3.24 -17.47 3.04
CA HIS A 402 -2.94 -18.91 2.89
C HIS A 402 -3.56 -19.49 1.63
N LYS A 403 -4.84 -19.20 1.39
CA LYS A 403 -5.58 -19.69 0.23
C LYS A 403 -4.94 -19.22 -1.08
N ARG A 404 -4.66 -17.92 -1.20
CA ARG A 404 -4.02 -17.33 -2.40
C ARG A 404 -2.64 -17.92 -2.66
N PHE A 405 -1.86 -18.18 -1.62
CA PHE A 405 -0.56 -18.83 -1.77
C PHE A 405 -0.68 -20.26 -2.32
N ILE A 406 -1.66 -21.04 -1.85
CA ILE A 406 -1.93 -22.39 -2.36
C ILE A 406 -2.34 -22.34 -3.84
N GLU A 407 -3.20 -21.39 -4.23
CA GLU A 407 -3.66 -21.23 -5.61
C GLU A 407 -2.50 -20.88 -6.55
N ASN A 408 -1.67 -19.89 -6.18
CA ASN A 408 -0.48 -19.50 -6.94
C ASN A 408 0.53 -20.66 -7.06
N LEU A 409 0.71 -21.42 -5.98
CA LEU A 409 1.60 -22.58 -5.99
C LEU A 409 1.08 -23.70 -6.92
N ALA A 410 -0.22 -23.95 -6.92
CA ALA A 410 -0.84 -24.96 -7.77
C ALA A 410 -0.70 -24.64 -9.26
N GLU A 411 -0.78 -23.35 -9.63
CA GLU A 411 -0.55 -22.90 -11.01
C GLU A 411 0.89 -23.21 -11.47
N LEU A 412 1.89 -22.90 -10.63
CA LEU A 412 3.29 -23.19 -10.93
C LEU A 412 3.57 -24.70 -10.99
N GLU A 413 2.99 -25.47 -10.07
CA GLU A 413 3.10 -26.94 -10.07
C GLU A 413 2.53 -27.55 -11.37
N MET A 414 1.39 -27.03 -11.83
CA MET A 414 0.76 -27.49 -13.08
C MET A 414 1.64 -27.20 -14.29
N LYS A 415 2.21 -25.98 -14.39
CA LYS A 415 3.14 -25.61 -15.47
C LYS A 415 4.41 -26.48 -15.44
N ALA A 416 4.94 -26.77 -14.25
CA ALA A 416 6.09 -27.65 -14.08
C ALA A 416 5.82 -29.09 -14.55
N LYS A 417 4.67 -29.66 -14.17
CA LYS A 417 4.29 -31.04 -14.57
C LYS A 417 4.07 -31.17 -16.06
N ASN A 418 3.45 -30.17 -16.69
CA ASN A 418 3.14 -30.21 -18.12
C ASN A 418 4.36 -29.92 -19.01
N SER A 419 5.52 -29.56 -18.43
CA SER A 419 6.77 -29.24 -19.15
C SER A 419 6.57 -28.21 -20.27
N THR A 420 5.67 -27.25 -20.07
CA THR A 420 5.32 -26.25 -21.09
C THR A 420 6.32 -25.10 -21.16
N GLU A 421 7.19 -24.98 -20.16
CA GLU A 421 8.08 -23.84 -19.97
C GLU A 421 9.49 -24.29 -19.57
N ASP A 422 10.48 -23.39 -19.73
CA ASP A 422 11.85 -23.63 -19.29
C ASP A 422 11.90 -23.93 -17.77
N PRO A 423 12.47 -25.07 -17.33
CA PRO A 423 12.59 -25.39 -15.91
C PRO A 423 13.29 -24.32 -15.08
N ARG A 424 14.26 -23.58 -15.65
CA ARG A 424 14.94 -22.49 -14.93
C ARG A 424 14.01 -21.31 -14.69
N TYR A 425 13.19 -20.99 -15.69
CA TYR A 425 12.17 -19.94 -15.57
C TYR A 425 11.15 -20.30 -14.48
N LEU A 426 10.66 -21.55 -14.48
CA LEU A 426 9.71 -22.00 -13.47
C LEU A 426 10.33 -22.09 -12.06
N ALA A 427 11.59 -22.53 -11.95
CA ALA A 427 12.33 -22.52 -10.70
C ALA A 427 12.46 -21.09 -10.14
N TYR A 428 12.84 -20.13 -10.98
CA TYR A 428 12.90 -18.71 -10.63
C TYR A 428 11.54 -18.17 -10.15
N ARG A 429 10.45 -18.44 -10.90
CA ARG A 429 9.09 -18.00 -10.50
C ARG A 429 8.66 -18.62 -9.18
N THR A 430 9.04 -19.88 -8.94
CA THR A 430 8.76 -20.58 -7.67
C THR A 430 9.56 -19.97 -6.54
N GLU A 431 10.85 -19.71 -6.73
CA GLU A 431 11.69 -19.02 -5.75
C GLU A 431 11.15 -17.63 -5.41
N LEU A 432 10.76 -16.84 -6.41
CA LEU A 432 10.18 -15.51 -6.22
C LEU A 432 8.92 -15.57 -5.34
N LEU A 433 7.98 -16.47 -5.64
CA LEU A 433 6.77 -16.67 -4.84
C LEU A 433 7.10 -17.04 -3.38
N LEU A 434 8.10 -17.89 -3.17
CA LEU A 434 8.51 -18.34 -1.83
C LEU A 434 9.23 -17.24 -1.04
N LEU A 435 10.08 -16.46 -1.70
CA LEU A 435 10.74 -15.32 -1.07
C LEU A 435 9.74 -14.23 -0.71
N ASP A 436 8.75 -14.01 -1.57
CA ASP A 436 7.64 -13.10 -1.29
C ASP A 436 6.84 -13.58 -0.08
N TRP A 437 6.38 -14.84 -0.10
CA TRP A 437 5.65 -15.46 1.01
C TRP A 437 6.42 -15.38 2.33
N PHE A 438 7.70 -15.70 2.29
CA PHE A 438 8.55 -15.64 3.47
C PHE A 438 8.67 -14.21 4.00
N ALA A 439 8.78 -13.20 3.13
CA ALA A 439 8.94 -11.81 3.52
C ALA A 439 7.66 -11.13 4.00
N SER A 440 6.52 -11.42 3.38
CA SER A 440 5.23 -10.78 3.71
C SER A 440 4.45 -11.53 4.77
N HIS A 441 4.45 -12.87 4.73
CA HIS A 441 3.61 -13.67 5.60
C HIS A 441 4.40 -14.21 6.79
N ALA A 442 5.37 -15.09 6.54
CA ALA A 442 6.15 -15.74 7.59
C ALA A 442 6.86 -14.73 8.53
N ASN A 443 7.51 -13.71 7.96
CA ASN A 443 8.26 -12.74 8.75
C ASN A 443 7.44 -11.52 9.23
N LYS A 444 6.20 -11.34 8.79
CA LYS A 444 5.38 -10.18 9.24
C LYS A 444 4.04 -10.62 9.79
N ALA A 445 3.19 -11.29 9.02
CA ALA A 445 1.86 -11.72 9.46
C ALA A 445 1.94 -12.67 10.68
N ASP A 446 2.72 -13.74 10.58
CA ASP A 446 2.84 -14.72 11.69
C ASP A 446 3.47 -14.11 12.93
N ARG A 447 4.45 -13.21 12.75
CA ARG A 447 5.08 -12.48 13.86
C ARG A 447 4.13 -11.49 14.50
N HIS A 448 3.28 -10.85 13.70
CA HIS A 448 2.26 -9.94 14.20
C HIS A 448 1.25 -10.72 15.05
N PHE A 449 0.74 -11.85 14.55
CA PHE A 449 -0.10 -12.76 15.31
C PHE A 449 0.59 -13.24 16.62
N ALA A 450 1.84 -13.70 16.53
CA ALA A 450 2.54 -14.17 17.72
C ALA A 450 2.75 -13.06 18.78
N ARG A 451 2.95 -11.81 18.35
CA ARG A 451 3.02 -10.65 19.25
C ARG A 451 1.67 -10.32 19.87
N SER A 452 0.55 -10.44 19.13
CA SER A 452 -0.78 -10.21 19.70
C SER A 452 -1.08 -11.21 20.81
N LEU A 453 -0.66 -12.47 20.67
CA LEU A 453 -0.76 -13.48 21.74
C LEU A 453 0.03 -13.11 22.99
N GLN A 454 1.24 -12.56 22.85
CA GLN A 454 2.07 -12.13 23.98
C GLN A 454 1.48 -10.91 24.70
N SER A 455 0.87 -10.01 23.94
CA SER A 455 0.23 -8.78 24.44
C SER A 455 -1.03 -9.07 25.26
N ASN A 456 -1.76 -10.13 24.90
CA ASN A 456 -3.00 -10.57 25.56
C ASN A 456 -2.76 -11.46 26.80
N LYS A 457 -1.50 -11.78 27.16
CA LYS A 457 -1.23 -12.46 28.44
C LYS A 457 -1.43 -11.46 29.59
N PRO A 458 -2.19 -11.83 30.65
CA PRO A 458 -2.27 -10.99 31.83
C PRO A 458 -0.86 -10.77 32.37
N ARG A 459 -0.47 -9.50 32.58
CA ARG A 459 0.81 -9.16 33.21
C ARG A 459 0.90 -9.94 34.53
N GLN A 460 1.77 -10.94 34.59
CA GLN A 460 2.10 -11.58 35.86
C GLN A 460 2.83 -10.52 36.68
N ASN A 461 2.15 -10.01 37.72
CA ASN A 461 2.71 -9.11 38.72
C ASN A 461 3.79 -9.80 39.54
#